data_AF-A0A1J8QAT4-F1
#
_entry.id   AF-A0A1J8QAT4-F1
#
_cell.length_a   1.000
_cell.length_b   1.000
_cell.length_c   1.000
_cell.angle_alpha   90.00
_cell.angle_beta   90.00
_cell.angle_gamma   90.00
#
_symmetry.space_group_name_H-M   'P 1'
#
loop_
_entity.id
_entity.type
_entity.pdbx_description
1 polymer ?
#
loop_
_entity_poly.entity_id
_entity_poly.type
_entity_poly.pdbx_seq_one_letter_code
_entity_poly.pdbx_strand_id
1 'polypeptide(L)'
;MLSKDSQTEEYDPIVPLQLTGNKTPIFFVHPGVGEVLIFVNLAKYFQNERPFYALRARGFEPGHPFFTTMDEMVSCYAAAVKRTQPKGPYAIA
;
A
#
# COMPACT_ATOMS: atom_id res chain seq x y z
N MET A 1 30.65 2.82 -19.82
CA MET A 1 29.92 2.17 -18.72
C MET A 1 29.37 3.28 -17.85
N LEU A 2 28.08 3.56 -17.94
CA LEU A 2 27.43 4.57 -17.10
C LEU A 2 27.13 3.94 -15.74
N SER A 3 27.80 4.44 -14.70
CA SER A 3 27.48 4.16 -13.31
C SER A 3 26.05 4.59 -13.05
N LYS A 4 25.13 3.63 -12.88
CA LYS A 4 23.82 3.91 -12.30
C LYS A 4 24.07 4.19 -10.82
N ASP A 5 24.05 5.46 -10.44
CA ASP A 5 23.84 5.84 -9.04
C ASP A 5 22.61 5.05 -8.56
N SER A 6 22.82 4.12 -7.63
CA SER A 6 21.71 3.42 -6.98
C SER A 6 21.02 4.40 -6.05
N GLN A 7 20.16 5.24 -6.60
CA GLN A 7 19.10 5.82 -5.79
C GLN A 7 18.24 4.66 -5.35
N THR A 8 18.34 4.32 -4.07
CA THR A 8 17.40 3.38 -3.44
C THR A 8 16.05 4.09 -3.51
N GLU A 9 15.13 3.62 -4.35
CA GLU A 9 13.78 4.18 -4.41
C GLU A 9 13.18 4.14 -3.00
N GLU A 10 12.49 5.19 -2.58
CA GLU A 10 11.88 5.20 -1.25
C GLU A 10 10.73 4.18 -1.23
N TYR A 11 10.68 3.35 -0.18
CA TYR A 11 9.64 2.32 -0.06
C TYR A 11 8.26 2.97 0.14
N ASP A 12 7.32 2.67 -0.77
CA ASP A 12 5.90 3.01 -0.62
C ASP A 12 5.07 1.73 -0.45
N PRO A 13 4.34 1.55 0.67
CA PRO A 13 3.46 0.40 0.84
C PRO A 13 2.20 0.45 -0.04
N ILE A 14 1.83 1.61 -0.60
CA ILE A 14 0.56 1.79 -1.31
C ILE A 14 0.61 1.14 -2.69
N VAL A 15 -0.28 0.18 -2.90
CA VAL A 15 -0.52 -0.45 -4.21
C VAL A 15 -1.94 -0.09 -4.67
N PRO A 16 -2.08 0.80 -5.67
CA PRO A 16 -3.36 1.07 -6.30
C PRO A 16 -3.84 -0.14 -7.08
N LEU A 17 -5.02 -0.68 -6.76
CA LEU A 17 -5.62 -1.81 -7.49
C LEU A 17 -6.77 -1.36 -8.39
N GLN A 18 -7.52 -0.35 -7.96
CA GLN A 18 -8.58 0.29 -8.73
C GLN A 18 -8.77 1.72 -8.19
N LEU A 19 -9.03 2.70 -9.07
CA LEU A 19 -9.02 4.13 -8.69
C LEU A 19 -10.29 4.90 -9.05
N THR A 20 -11.29 4.23 -9.63
CA THR A 20 -12.55 4.87 -10.04
C THR A 20 -13.58 4.93 -8.90
N GLY A 21 -14.63 5.72 -9.07
CA GLY A 21 -15.63 5.94 -8.03
C GLY A 21 -15.24 7.04 -7.05
N ASN A 22 -16.16 7.37 -6.14
CA ASN A 22 -16.06 8.59 -5.33
C ASN A 22 -16.45 8.42 -3.86
N LYS A 23 -16.83 7.22 -3.42
CA LYS A 23 -16.97 6.95 -1.98
C LYS A 23 -15.59 6.88 -1.31
N THR A 24 -15.60 6.88 0.02
CA THR A 24 -14.38 6.77 0.84
C THR A 24 -13.46 5.65 0.35
N PRO A 25 -12.18 5.96 0.03
CA PRO A 25 -11.19 4.97 -0.31
C PRO A 25 -11.07 3.88 0.74
N ILE A 26 -10.80 2.65 0.29
CA ILE A 26 -10.55 1.53 1.18
C ILE A 26 -9.09 1.07 1.06
N PHE A 27 -8.47 0.79 2.19
CA PHE A 27 -7.08 0.32 2.28
C PHE A 27 -7.05 -1.06 2.91
N PHE A 28 -6.62 -2.06 2.15
CA PHE A 28 -6.48 -3.44 2.63
C PHE A 28 -5.05 -3.72 3.08
N VAL A 29 -4.88 -4.13 4.33
CA VAL A 29 -3.59 -4.59 4.84
C VAL A 29 -3.29 -5.97 4.24
N HIS A 30 -2.04 -6.19 3.82
CA HIS A 30 -1.63 -7.50 3.33
C HIS A 30 -1.94 -8.63 4.34
N PRO A 31 -2.24 -9.85 3.87
CA PRO A 31 -2.25 -11.05 4.71
C PRO A 31 -0.84 -11.38 5.23
N GLY A 32 -0.71 -12.41 6.08
CA GLY A 32 0.55 -12.73 6.76
C GLY A 32 1.80 -12.92 5.88
N VAL A 33 1.64 -13.22 4.59
CA VAL A 33 2.77 -13.36 3.64
C VAL A 33 3.34 -12.01 3.17
N GLY A 34 2.62 -10.90 3.34
CA GLY A 34 3.12 -9.57 2.95
C GLY A 34 2.69 -9.06 1.57
N GLU A 35 2.05 -9.92 0.77
CA GLU A 35 1.75 -9.68 -0.65
C GLU A 35 0.23 -9.40 -0.87
N VAL A 36 -0.15 -8.60 -1.87
CA VAL A 36 -1.49 -8.04 -2.09
C VAL A 36 -2.21 -8.46 -3.38
N LEU A 37 -1.59 -9.25 -4.27
CA LEU A 37 -2.20 -9.77 -5.51
C LEU A 37 -3.46 -10.59 -5.24
N ILE A 38 -3.60 -11.17 -4.05
CA ILE A 38 -4.82 -11.86 -3.62
C ILE A 38 -6.07 -10.96 -3.70
N PHE A 39 -5.91 -9.64 -3.63
CA PHE A 39 -7.01 -8.66 -3.70
C PHE A 39 -7.36 -8.20 -5.13
N VAL A 40 -6.59 -8.56 -6.17
CA VAL A 40 -6.79 -8.04 -7.53
C VAL A 40 -8.18 -8.37 -8.08
N ASN A 41 -8.67 -9.58 -7.85
CA ASN A 41 -10.02 -9.96 -8.29
C ASN A 41 -11.11 -9.31 -7.43
N LEU A 42 -10.85 -9.09 -6.14
CA LEU A 42 -11.78 -8.40 -5.25
C LEU A 42 -11.94 -6.93 -5.65
N ALA A 43 -10.84 -6.23 -5.97
CA ALA A 43 -10.85 -4.82 -6.35
C ALA A 43 -11.75 -4.51 -7.56
N LYS A 44 -11.96 -5.49 -8.45
CA LYS A 44 -12.87 -5.35 -9.60
C LYS A 44 -14.32 -5.08 -9.19
N TYR A 45 -14.77 -5.59 -8.05
CA TYR A 45 -16.13 -5.36 -7.54
C TYR A 45 -16.35 -3.94 -7.02
N PHE A 46 -15.29 -3.16 -6.82
CA PHE A 46 -15.36 -1.77 -6.34
C PHE A 46 -15.25 -0.75 -7.49
N GLN A 47 -15.15 -1.20 -8.74
CA GLN A 47 -15.11 -0.33 -9.91
C GLN A 47 -16.30 0.64 -9.92
N ASN A 48 -16.01 1.92 -10.10
CA ASN A 48 -16.96 3.03 -10.10
C ASN A 48 -17.69 3.26 -8.77
N GLU A 49 -17.34 2.53 -7.70
CA GLU A 49 -17.92 2.71 -6.36
C GLU A 49 -16.99 3.54 -5.47
N ARG A 50 -15.75 3.07 -5.25
CA ARG A 50 -14.71 3.73 -4.43
C ARG A 50 -13.32 3.32 -4.90
N PRO A 51 -12.28 4.14 -4.68
CA PRO A 51 -10.89 3.71 -4.86
C PRO A 51 -10.52 2.56 -3.90
N PHE A 52 -9.79 1.57 -4.42
CA PHE A 52 -9.27 0.42 -3.69
C PHE A 52 -7.73 0.43 -3.73
N TYR A 53 -7.14 0.56 -2.54
CA TYR A 53 -5.71 0.46 -2.31
C TYR A 53 -5.40 -0.78 -1.46
N ALA A 54 -4.22 -1.34 -1.65
CA ALA A 54 -3.65 -2.33 -0.74
C ALA A 54 -2.33 -1.81 -0.14
N LEU A 55 -1.97 -2.32 1.04
CA LEU A 55 -0.72 -2.04 1.74
C LEU A 55 0.15 -3.29 1.68
N ARG A 56 1.23 -3.25 0.90
CA ARG A 56 2.17 -4.38 0.74
C ARG A 56 3.31 -4.27 1.74
N ALA A 57 3.83 -5.39 2.25
CA ALA A 57 4.98 -5.41 3.16
C ALA A 57 6.29 -4.96 2.50
N ARG A 58 7.22 -4.47 3.33
CA ARG A 58 8.62 -4.22 2.99
C ARG A 58 9.39 -5.55 3.04
N GLY A 59 10.41 -5.74 2.20
CA GLY A 59 11.21 -6.99 2.20
C GLY A 59 11.25 -7.75 0.88
N PHE A 60 10.47 -7.34 -0.11
CA PHE A 60 10.45 -7.99 -1.43
C PHE A 60 11.51 -7.41 -2.39
N GLU A 61 11.91 -6.16 -2.17
CA GLU A 61 12.88 -5.45 -3.00
C GLU A 61 14.26 -5.33 -2.33
N PRO A 62 15.35 -5.35 -3.12
CA PRO A 62 16.68 -5.00 -2.62
C PRO A 62 16.69 -3.60 -1.98
N GLY A 63 17.37 -3.46 -0.84
CA GLY A 63 17.45 -2.17 -0.12
C GLY A 63 16.27 -1.87 0.81
N HIS A 64 15.30 -2.78 0.91
CA HIS A 64 14.12 -2.64 1.75
C HIS A 64 14.04 -3.79 2.76
N PRO A 65 14.76 -3.74 3.89
CA PRO A 65 14.77 -4.82 4.88
C PRO A 65 13.36 -5.05 5.47
N PHE A 66 13.08 -6.20 6.07
CA PHE A 66 11.79 -6.41 6.73
C PHE A 66 11.53 -5.39 7.86
N PHE A 67 10.27 -5.17 8.21
CA PHE A 67 9.93 -4.48 9.45
C PHE A 67 10.40 -5.31 10.64
N THR A 68 10.94 -4.64 11.65
CA THR A 68 11.46 -5.30 12.86
C THR A 68 10.45 -5.36 13.98
N THR A 69 9.43 -4.50 13.94
CA THR A 69 8.36 -4.42 14.93
C THR A 69 7.02 -4.12 14.26
N MET A 70 5.93 -4.47 14.96
CA MET A 70 4.58 -4.12 14.54
C MET A 70 4.38 -2.60 14.49
N ASP A 71 4.90 -1.88 15.48
CA ASP A 71 4.76 -0.41 15.57
C ASP A 71 5.44 0.30 14.39
N GLU A 72 6.61 -0.19 13.95
CA GLU A 72 7.30 0.32 12.76
C GLU A 72 6.42 0.17 11.51
N MET A 73 5.83 -1.01 11.31
CA MET A 73 4.95 -1.30 10.17
C MET A 73 3.68 -0.44 10.21
N VAL A 74 2.98 -0.41 11.35
CA VAL A 74 1.75 0.36 11.53
C VAL A 74 2.00 1.85 11.33
N SER A 75 3.11 2.38 11.84
CA SER A 75 3.47 3.80 11.69
C SER A 75 3.75 4.14 10.22
N CYS A 76 4.49 3.29 9.52
CA CYS A 76 4.75 3.43 8.09
C CYS A 76 3.44 3.41 7.29
N TYR A 77 2.55 2.46 7.58
CA TYR A 77 1.28 2.30 6.86
C TYR A 77 0.33 3.46 7.14
N ALA A 78 0.19 3.89 8.39
CA ALA A 78 -0.63 5.03 8.76
C ALA A 78 -0.13 6.32 8.09
N ALA A 79 1.18 6.52 8.01
CA ALA A 79 1.76 7.66 7.30
C ALA A 79 1.43 7.63 5.80
N ALA A 80 1.56 6.48 5.16
CA ALA A 80 1.23 6.31 3.74
C ALA A 80 -0.27 6.52 3.47
N VAL A 81 -1.16 5.94 4.30
CA VAL A 81 -2.61 6.15 4.22
C VAL A 81 -2.96 7.63 4.36
N LYS A 82 -2.34 8.35 5.31
CA LYS A 82 -2.57 9.79 5.48
C LYS A 82 -2.01 10.62 4.32
N ARG A 83 -0.91 10.19 3.70
CA ARG A 83 -0.38 10.81 2.48
C ARG A 83 -1.36 10.67 1.32
N THR A 84 -1.96 9.49 1.14
CA THR A 84 -2.94 9.21 0.09
C THR A 84 -4.31 9.84 0.37
N GLN A 85 -4.76 9.82 1.62
CA GLN A 85 -6.03 10.39 2.08
C GLN A 85 -5.80 11.25 3.34
N PRO A 86 -5.57 12.56 3.20
CA PRO A 86 -5.22 13.43 4.33
C PRO A 86 -6.30 13.56 5.42
N LYS A 87 -7.57 13.33 5.08
CA LYS A 87 -8.71 13.50 5.99
C LYS A 87 -9.64 12.29 5.93
N GLY A 88 -10.15 11.89 7.09
CA GLY A 88 -11.11 10.79 7.22
C GLY A 88 -12.51 11.12 6.69
N PRO A 89 -13.46 10.17 6.78
CA PRO A 89 -13.33 8.88 7.47
C PRO A 89 -12.37 7.92 6.74
N TYR A 90 -11.72 7.04 7.51
CA TYR A 90 -10.82 6.00 6.97
C TYR A 90 -11.54 4.65 6.95
N ALA A 91 -11.49 3.94 5.81
CA ALA A 91 -11.92 2.55 5.73
C ALA A 91 -10.67 1.66 5.59
N ILE A 92 -10.41 0.85 6.61
CA ILE A 92 -9.26 -0.07 6.69
C ILE A 92 -9.80 -1.49 6.86
N ALA A 93 -9.22 -2.47 6.18
CA ALA A 93 -9.58 -3.89 6.27
C ALA A 93 -8.33 -4.78 6.26
#